data_AF-A0A3C0UF59-F1
#
_entry.id   AF-A0A3C0UF59-F1
#
_cell.length_a   1.000
_cell.length_b   1.000
_cell.length_c   1.000
_cell.angle_alpha   90.00
_cell.angle_beta   90.00
_cell.angle_gamma   90.00
#
_symmetry.space_group_name_H-M   'P 1'
#
loop_
_entity.id
_entity.type
_entity.pdbx_description
1 polymer ?
#
loop_
_entity_poly.entity_id
_entity_poly.type
_entity_poly.pdbx_seq_one_letter_code
_entity_poly.pdbx_strand_id
1 'polypeptide(L)' 'STPYTMLPNTCVSFMTTFGGRNLPQESLRKTFGNCIYGCDICQDVCPMNKGKWQEEENFPGLAELSPALTPENILQM' A
#
# COMPACT_ATOMS: atom_id res chain seq x y z
N SER A 1 -5.05 -8.88 -18.87
CA SER A 1 -5.83 -8.10 -17.89
C SER A 1 -6.46 -6.92 -18.60
N THR A 2 -7.69 -6.54 -18.26
CA THR A 2 -8.33 -5.30 -18.73
C THR A 2 -8.03 -4.16 -17.77
N PRO A 3 -8.03 -2.88 -18.21
CA PRO A 3 -7.88 -1.74 -17.32
C PRO A 3 -8.88 -1.78 -16.15
N TYR A 4 -8.48 -1.26 -14.99
CA TYR A 4 -9.31 -1.18 -13.77
C TYR A 4 -9.76 -2.53 -13.19
N THR A 5 -9.08 -3.62 -13.55
CA THR A 5 -9.33 -4.95 -12.99
C THR A 5 -8.05 -5.55 -12.41
N MET A 6 -8.21 -6.38 -11.39
CA MET A 6 -7.12 -7.04 -10.68
C MET A 6 -7.64 -8.39 -10.16
N LEU A 7 -6.75 -9.40 -10.13
CA LEU A 7 -7.03 -10.67 -9.47
C LEU A 7 -6.33 -10.71 -8.11
N PRO A 8 -7.05 -10.70 -6.97
CA PRO A 8 -6.45 -10.62 -5.64
C PRO A 8 -5.44 -11.73 -5.35
N ASN A 9 -5.71 -12.96 -5.77
CA ASN A 9 -4.81 -14.11 -5.60
C ASN A 9 -3.48 -14.03 -6.38
N THR A 10 -3.29 -12.99 -7.18
CA THR A 10 -2.02 -12.68 -7.86
C THR A 10 -1.44 -11.33 -7.44
N CYS A 11 -2.16 -10.58 -6.60
CA CYS A 11 -1.71 -9.30 -6.05
C CYS A 11 -0.76 -9.57 -4.88
N VAL A 12 0.47 -9.05 -4.97
CA VAL A 12 1.49 -9.21 -3.91
C VAL A 12 0.96 -8.68 -2.58
N SER A 13 0.39 -7.46 -2.56
CA SER A 13 -0.16 -6.85 -1.34
C SER A 13 -1.21 -7.74 -0.66
N PHE A 14 -2.17 -8.27 -1.43
CA PHE A 14 -3.18 -9.19 -0.87
C PHE A 14 -2.54 -10.45 -0.30
N MET A 15 -1.60 -11.06 -1.03
CA MET A 15 -0.95 -12.30 -0.60
C MET A 15 -0.09 -12.11 0.64
N THR A 16 0.63 -11.00 0.76
CA THR A 16 1.49 -10.70 1.92
C THR A 16 0.71 -10.29 3.16
N THR A 17 -0.52 -9.79 3.00
CA THR A 17 -1.29 -9.23 4.11
C THR A 17 -2.41 -10.16 4.60
N PHE A 18 -3.12 -10.84 3.69
CA PHE A 18 -4.33 -11.60 4.02
C PHE A 18 -4.38 -13.01 3.42
N GLY A 19 -4.05 -13.14 2.13
CA GLY A 19 -4.30 -14.34 1.34
C GLY A 19 -3.26 -15.45 1.50
N GLY A 20 -2.02 -15.09 1.84
CA GLY A 20 -0.88 -16.00 1.86
C GLY A 20 -0.75 -16.83 3.14
N ARG A 21 -1.77 -17.64 3.47
CA ARG A 21 -1.72 -18.49 4.67
C ARG A 21 -0.54 -19.48 4.67
N ASN A 22 -0.02 -19.84 3.49
CA ASN A 22 1.19 -20.64 3.33
C ASN A 22 2.11 -20.07 2.23
N LEU A 23 2.49 -18.80 2.37
CA LEU A 23 3.43 -18.12 1.46
C LEU A 23 4.67 -18.93 1.07
N PRO A 24 5.30 -19.74 1.97
CA PRO A 24 6.45 -20.55 1.57
C PRO A 24 6.17 -21.55 0.44
N GLN A 25 4.94 -22.05 0.33
CA GLN A 25 4.53 -22.99 -0.72
C GLN A 25 3.90 -22.29 -1.93
N GLU A 26 3.65 -20.97 -1.85
CA GLU A 26 3.09 -20.20 -2.96
C GLU A 26 4.12 -20.03 -4.07
N SER A 27 3.76 -20.46 -5.28
CA SER A 27 4.63 -20.38 -6.46
C SER A 27 5.02 -18.93 -6.80
N LEU A 28 4.10 -17.99 -6.56
CA LEU A 28 4.28 -16.57 -6.82
C LEU A 28 5.23 -15.90 -5.83
N ARG A 29 5.60 -16.51 -4.69
CA ARG A 29 6.46 -15.86 -3.68
C ARG A 29 7.79 -15.35 -4.26
N LYS A 30 8.30 -16.02 -5.31
CA LYS A 30 9.56 -15.64 -5.98
C LYS A 30 9.46 -14.28 -6.67
N THR A 31 8.26 -13.80 -6.98
CA THR A 31 8.03 -12.50 -7.64
C THR A 31 7.86 -11.37 -6.64
N PHE A 32 7.84 -11.65 -5.33
CA PHE A 32 7.51 -10.64 -4.32
C PHE A 32 8.70 -9.73 -3.99
N GLY A 33 9.93 -10.16 -4.30
CA GLY A 33 11.13 -9.40 -3.97
C GLY A 33 11.23 -9.14 -2.47
N ASN A 34 11.32 -7.88 -2.09
CA ASN A 34 11.41 -7.44 -0.69
C ASN A 34 10.06 -7.08 -0.07
N CYS A 35 8.95 -7.27 -0.78
CA CYS A 35 7.60 -7.03 -0.25
C CYS A 35 7.23 -8.12 0.78
N ILE A 36 7.53 -7.86 2.05
CA ILE A 36 7.18 -8.76 3.17
C ILE A 36 5.74 -8.51 3.65
N TYR A 37 5.30 -7.26 3.62
CA TYR A 37 3.96 -6.83 4.02
C TYR A 37 3.51 -5.66 3.13
N GLY A 38 2.36 -5.81 2.46
CA GLY A 38 1.92 -4.87 1.42
C GLY A 38 2.79 -4.89 0.16
N CYS A 39 2.47 -3.99 -0.79
CA CYS A 39 3.21 -3.79 -2.03
C CYS A 39 2.78 -2.47 -2.68
N ASP A 40 3.75 -1.61 -3.03
CA ASP A 40 3.50 -0.29 -3.61
C ASP A 40 3.91 -0.16 -5.08
N ILE A 41 4.33 -1.25 -5.73
CA ILE A 41 4.85 -1.24 -7.11
C ILE A 41 3.89 -0.54 -8.09
N CYS A 42 2.57 -0.73 -7.96
CA CYS A 42 1.59 -0.07 -8.82
C CYS A 42 1.50 1.45 -8.57
N GLN A 43 1.74 1.89 -7.34
CA GLN A 43 1.82 3.30 -6.96
C GLN A 43 3.15 3.91 -7.42
N ASP A 44 4.27 3.19 -7.28
CA ASP A 44 5.61 3.66 -7.65
C ASP A 44 5.73 3.95 -9.15
N VAL A 45 5.15 3.08 -9.98
CA VAL A 45 5.17 3.27 -11.44
C VAL A 45 4.11 4.26 -11.93
N CYS A 46 3.19 4.68 -11.06
CA CYS A 46 2.09 5.57 -11.44
C CYS A 46 2.62 6.97 -11.81
N PRO A 47 2.36 7.48 -13.03
CA PRO A 47 2.83 8.81 -13.43
C PRO A 47 2.30 9.93 -12.53
N MET A 48 1.12 9.75 -11.92
CA MET A 48 0.49 10.74 -11.06
C MET A 48 1.19 10.91 -9.70
N ASN A 49 1.99 9.91 -9.30
CA ASN A 49 2.75 9.94 -8.05
C ASN A 49 4.14 10.57 -8.20
N LYS A 50 4.53 10.98 -9.42
CA LYS A 50 5.80 11.69 -9.63
C LYS A 50 5.80 13.03 -8.89
N GLY A 51 6.86 13.27 -8.12
CA GLY A 51 7.06 14.51 -7.37
C GLY A 51 6.07 14.71 -6.21
N LYS A 52 5.38 13.64 -5.77
CA LYS A 52 4.60 13.64 -4.54
C LYS A 52 5.52 13.42 -3.34
N TRP A 53 5.05 13.85 -2.17
CA TRP A 53 5.77 13.68 -0.91
C TRP A 53 6.23 12.22 -0.74
N GLN A 54 7.47 12.07 -0.31
CA GLN A 54 8.10 10.82 0.04
C GLN A 54 8.37 10.85 1.53
N GLU A 55 8.27 9.71 2.21
CA GLU A 55 8.48 9.54 3.66
C GLU A 55 9.97 9.68 4.08
N GLU A 56 10.70 10.58 3.43
CA GLU A 56 12.08 10.94 3.76
C GLU A 56 12.11 12.11 4.77
N GLU A 57 11.01 12.86 4.86
CA GLU A 57 10.86 14.04 5.71
C GLU A 57 9.44 14.08 6.33
N ASN A 58 9.25 14.87 7.39
CA ASN A 58 7.92 15.09 7.95
C ASN A 58 6.96 15.64 6.90
N PHE A 59 5.72 15.13 6.88
CA PHE A 59 4.70 15.62 5.97
C PHE A 59 4.41 17.12 6.25
N PRO A 60 4.45 17.99 5.22
CA PRO A 60 4.19 19.41 5.40
C PRO A 60 2.78 19.66 5.96
N GLY A 61 2.70 20.39 7.08
CA GLY A 61 1.41 20.71 7.72
C GLY A 61 0.88 19.62 8.67
N LEU A 62 1.63 18.55 8.91
CA LEU A 62 1.17 17.45 9.77
C LEU A 62 0.94 17.89 11.21
N ALA A 63 1.79 18.79 11.75
CA ALA A 63 1.67 19.25 13.12
C ALA A 63 0.36 20.03 13.35
N GLU A 64 -0.06 20.82 12.37
CA GLU A 64 -1.30 21.58 12.38
C GLU A 64 -2.53 20.68 12.17
N LEU A 65 -2.41 19.64 11.34
CA LEU A 65 -3.48 18.70 11.05
C LEU A 65 -3.69 17.67 12.15
N SER A 66 -2.62 17.25 12.84
CA SER A 66 -2.64 16.13 13.78
C SER A 66 -3.72 16.26 14.89
N PRO A 67 -3.96 17.43 15.50
CA PRO A 67 -5.03 17.60 16.49
C PRO A 67 -6.44 17.41 15.92
N ALA A 68 -6.63 17.57 14.62
CA ALA A 68 -7.91 17.34 13.95
C ALA A 68 -8.09 15.85 13.57
N LEU A 69 -7.01 15.10 13.37
CA LEU A 69 -7.02 13.69 12.95
C LEU A 69 -7.14 12.71 14.13
N THR A 70 -8.01 13.00 15.10
CA THR A 70 -8.28 12.06 16.21
C THR A 70 -9.36 11.04 15.80
N PRO A 71 -9.38 9.84 16.41
CA PRO A 71 -10.45 8.88 16.17
C PRO A 71 -11.85 9.47 16.40
N GLU A 72 -12.03 10.29 17.43
CA GLU A 72 -13.31 10.94 17.75
C GLU A 72 -13.76 11.87 16.62
N ASN A 73 -12.84 12.67 16.07
CA ASN A 73 -13.15 13.58 14.96
C ASN A 73 -13.43 12.80 13.67
N ILE A 74 -12.63 11.76 13.36
CA ILE A 74 -12.80 10.93 12.16
C ILE A 74 -14.15 10.21 12.17
N LEU A 75 -14.59 9.71 13.34
CA LEU A 75 -15.87 9.02 13.48
C LEU A 75 -17.09 9.96 13.39
N GLN A 76 -16.88 11.27 13.44
CA GLN A 76 -17.94 12.29 13.34
C GLN A 76 -18.05 12.93 11.93
N MET A 77 -17.17 12.57 10.99
CA MET A 77 -17.20 13.01 9.58
C MET A 77 -18.20 12.19 8.75
#